data_AF-A0A533UXZ7-F1
#
_entry.id   AF-A0A533UXZ7-F1
#
_cell.length_a   1.000
_cell.length_b   1.000
_cell.length_c   1.000
_cell.angle_alpha   90.00
_cell.angle_beta   90.00
_cell.angle_gamma   90.00
#
_symmetry.space_group_name_H-M   'P 1'
#
loop_
_entity.id
_entity.type
_entity.pdbx_description
1 polymer ?
#
loop_
_entity_poly.entity_id
_entity_poly.type
_entity_poly.pdbx_seq_one_letter_code
_entity_poly.pdbx_strand_id
1 'polypeptide(L)' 'MNENREWLKTQILRKYLSGLSQEQIAIKLDISEGTVSAFLQESRQLDDTLMLQHEIAVVCDKCNIPIQELASNLAIGTH' A
#
# COMPACT_ATOMS: atom_id res chain seq x y z
N MET A 1 -13.76 10.43 18.85
CA MET A 1 -13.43 10.98 17.52
C MET A 1 -12.09 10.48 16.94
N ASN A 2 -11.26 9.72 17.68
CA ASN A 2 -9.92 9.32 17.19
C ASN A 2 -9.92 8.03 16.33
N GLU A 3 -10.88 7.13 16.54
CA GLU A 3 -10.94 5.83 15.86
C GLU A 3 -11.16 5.94 14.34
N ASN A 4 -11.91 6.94 13.89
CA ASN A 4 -12.22 7.11 12.48
C ASN A 4 -10.98 7.50 11.65
N ARG A 5 -10.03 8.23 12.26
CA ARG A 5 -8.79 8.66 11.58
C ARG A 5 -7.80 7.51 11.45
N GLU A 6 -7.60 6.73 12.51
CA GLU A 6 -6.68 5.58 12.49
C GLU A 6 -7.21 4.45 11.59
N TRP A 7 -8.53 4.24 11.56
CA TRP A 7 -9.15 3.37 10.59
C TRP A 7 -8.88 3.84 9.15
N LEU A 8 -9.05 5.13 8.87
CA LEU A 8 -8.85 5.69 7.53
C LEU A 8 -7.41 5.53 7.05
N LYS A 9 -6.42 5.86 7.89
CA LYS A 9 -5.00 5.64 7.59
C LYS A 9 -4.71 4.18 7.25
N THR A 10 -5.25 3.26 8.05
CA THR A 10 -5.13 1.82 7.83
C THR A 10 -5.71 1.39 6.47
N GLN A 11 -6.89 1.92 6.10
CA GLN A 11 -7.50 1.61 4.81
C GLN A 11 -6.70 2.16 3.62
N ILE A 12 -6.16 3.38 3.76
CA ILE A 12 -5.31 3.99 2.73
C ILE A 12 -4.06 3.13 2.51
N LEU A 13 -3.33 2.81 3.58
CA LEU A 13 -2.13 1.97 3.52
C LEU A 13 -2.43 0.59 2.92
N ARG A 14 -3.49 -0.08 3.40
CA ARG A 14 -3.85 -1.41 2.89
C ARG A 14 -4.14 -1.42 1.39
N LYS A 15 -4.86 -0.40 0.89
CA LYS A 15 -5.18 -0.29 -0.54
C LYS A 15 -3.97 0.12 -1.38
N TYR A 16 -3.10 0.97 -0.85
CA TYR A 16 -1.85 1.32 -1.50
C TYR A 16 -0.95 0.09 -1.63
N LEU A 17 -0.79 -0.68 -0.56
CA LEU A 17 -0.03 -1.93 -0.54
C LEU A 17 -0.67 -3.07 -1.34
N SER A 18 -1.91 -2.92 -1.80
CA SER A 18 -2.53 -3.82 -2.78
C SER A 18 -2.34 -3.34 -4.23
N GLY A 19 -1.46 -2.37 -4.47
CA GLY A 19 -1.14 -1.88 -5.81
C GLY A 19 -2.12 -0.82 -6.37
N LEU A 20 -3.04 -0.27 -5.58
CA LEU A 20 -3.93 0.78 -6.07
C LEU A 20 -3.24 2.14 -6.10
N SER A 21 -3.50 2.91 -7.16
CA SER A 21 -3.08 4.32 -7.26
C SER A 21 -3.80 5.22 -6.25
N GLN A 22 -3.23 6.38 -5.95
CA GLN A 22 -3.81 7.34 -5.00
C GLN A 22 -5.21 7.80 -5.42
N GLU A 23 -5.41 8.04 -6.73
CA GLU A 23 -6.72 8.36 -7.31
C GLU A 23 -7.74 7.24 -7.08
N GLN A 24 -7.37 5.97 -7.36
CA GLN A 24 -8.27 4.84 -7.13
C GLN A 24 -8.62 4.65 -5.65
N ILE A 25 -7.68 4.93 -4.75
CA ILE A 25 -7.90 4.90 -3.30
C ILE A 25 -8.89 5.99 -2.89
N ALA A 26 -8.67 7.21 -3.39
CA ALA A 26 -9.53 8.37 -3.14
C ALA A 26 -10.97 8.09 -3.55
N ILE A 27 -11.17 7.57 -4.77
CA ILE A 27 -12.49 7.16 -5.28
C ILE A 27 -13.11 6.06 -4.40
N LYS A 28 -12.35 5.02 -4.04
CA LYS A 28 -12.88 3.89 -3.26
C LYS A 28 -13.23 4.24 -1.81
N LEU A 29 -12.61 5.29 -1.26
CA LEU A 29 -12.81 5.71 0.12
C LEU A 29 -13.64 6.99 0.24
N ASP A 30 -14.09 7.55 -0.88
CA ASP A 30 -14.85 8.81 -0.94
C ASP A 30 -14.13 9.97 -0.21
N ILE A 31 -12.84 10.13 -0.52
CA ILE A 31 -11.97 11.19 0.02
C ILE A 31 -11.20 11.88 -1.11
N SER A 32 -10.54 12.99 -0.81
CA SER A 32 -9.66 13.65 -1.79
C SER A 32 -8.34 12.89 -1.99
N GLU A 33 -7.79 12.94 -3.20
CA GLU A 33 -6.45 12.42 -3.47
C GLU A 33 -5.38 13.15 -2.63
N GLY A 34 -5.56 14.45 -2.37
CA GLY A 34 -4.67 15.20 -1.48
C GLY A 34 -4.60 14.63 -0.06
N THR A 35 -5.74 14.12 0.46
CA THR A 35 -5.79 13.42 1.75
C THR A 35 -4.98 12.12 1.70
N VAL A 36 -5.11 11.34 0.62
CA VAL A 36 -4.33 10.11 0.41
C VAL A 36 -2.83 10.43 0.36
N SER A 37 -2.46 11.43 -0.45
CA SER A 37 -1.07 11.86 -0.64
C SER A 37 -0.41 12.28 0.68
N ALA A 38 -1.11 13.09 1.49
CA ALA A 38 -0.62 13.53 2.80
C ALA A 38 -0.36 12.34 3.74
N PHE A 39 -1.29 11.39 3.84
CA PHE A 39 -1.11 10.21 4.69
C PHE A 39 0.01 9.28 4.23
N LEU A 40 0.15 9.09 2.92
CA LEU A 40 1.27 8.30 2.37
C LEU A 40 2.61 9.01 2.55
N GLN A 41 2.65 10.35 2.51
CA GLN A 41 3.85 11.12 2.83
C GLN A 41 4.26 10.94 4.29
N GLU A 42 3.32 11.04 5.24
CA GLU A 42 3.58 10.74 6.67
C GLU A 42 4.11 9.31 6.84
N SER A 43 3.50 8.34 6.14
CA SER A 43 3.91 6.93 6.25
C SER A 43 5.30 6.66 5.69
N ARG A 44 5.67 7.31 4.58
CA ARG A 44 7.03 7.20 3.97
C ARG A 44 8.15 7.74 4.85
N GLN A 45 7.84 8.67 5.76
CA GLN A 45 8.82 9.16 6.73
C GLN A 45 9.12 8.12 7.83
N LEU A 46 8.22 7.15 8.02
CA LEU A 46 8.36 6.08 9.00
C LEU A 46 8.90 4.78 8.37
N ASP A 47 8.57 4.55 7.10
CA ASP A 47 9.00 3.39 6.31
C ASP A 47 9.38 3.81 4.89
N ASP A 48 10.68 3.87 4.62
CA ASP A 48 11.23 4.24 3.31
C ASP A 48 11.04 3.15 2.26
N THR A 49 10.67 1.93 2.66
CA THR A 49 10.41 0.81 1.74
C THR A 49 8.99 0.81 1.18
N LEU A 50 8.09 1.65 1.70
CA LEU A 50 6.66 1.67 1.32
C LEU A 50 6.43 1.82 -0.20
N MET A 51 7.25 2.62 -0.87
CA MET A 51 7.13 2.82 -2.32
C MET A 51 7.50 1.56 -3.09
N LEU A 52 8.59 0.90 -2.69
CA LEU A 52 9.03 -0.37 -3.28
C LEU A 52 7.98 -1.46 -3.06
N GLN A 53 7.41 -1.55 -1.85
CA GLN A 53 6.34 -2.51 -1.55
C GLN A 53 5.12 -2.30 -2.47
N HIS A 54 4.73 -1.05 -2.73
CA HIS A 54 3.66 -0.74 -3.68
C HIS A 54 4.00 -1.13 -5.12
N GLU A 55 5.22 -0.81 -5.58
CA GLU A 55 5.68 -1.18 -6.93
C GLU A 55 5.66 -2.70 -7.13
N ILE A 56 6.12 -3.46 -6.12
CA ILE A 56 6.02 -4.93 -6.12
C ILE A 56 4.56 -5.37 -6.25
N ALA A 57 3.65 -4.79 -5.46
CA ALA A 57 2.23 -5.14 -5.53
C ALA A 57 1.64 -4.87 -6.93
N VAL A 58 1.98 -3.73 -7.55
CA VAL A 58 1.55 -3.39 -8.92
C VAL A 58 2.08 -4.39 -9.94
N VAL A 59 3.35 -4.81 -9.83
CA VAL A 59 3.95 -5.79 -10.75
C VAL A 59 3.33 -7.17 -10.56
N CYS A 60 3.14 -7.61 -9.32
CA CYS A 60 2.47 -8.87 -8.99
C CYS A 60 1.07 -8.94 -9.60
N ASP A 61 0.27 -7.88 -9.46
CA ASP A 61 -1.08 -7.79 -10.04
C ASP A 61 -1.03 -7.88 -11.58
N LYS A 62 -0.14 -7.12 -12.23
CA LYS A 62 0.04 -7.14 -13.69
C LYS A 62 0.47 -8.50 -14.23
N CYS A 63 1.30 -9.22 -13.48
CA CYS A 63 1.79 -10.54 -13.86
C CYS A 63 0.85 -11.68 -13.43
N ASN A 64 -0.26 -11.36 -12.74
CA ASN A 64 -1.16 -12.33 -12.12
C ASN A 64 -0.40 -13.33 -11.20
N ILE A 65 0.59 -12.82 -10.47
CA ILE A 65 1.40 -13.57 -9.51
C ILE A 65 0.92 -13.23 -8.11
N PRO A 66 0.41 -14.19 -7.32
CA PRO A 66 0.11 -13.97 -5.91
C PRO A 66 1.38 -13.59 -5.15
N ILE A 67 1.32 -12.52 -4.35
CA ILE A 67 2.50 -12.02 -3.62
C ILE A 67 3.09 -13.06 -2.65
N GLN A 68 2.29 -14.02 -2.20
CA GLN A 68 2.73 -15.15 -1.39
C GLN A 68 3.73 -16.03 -2.16
N GLU A 69 3.54 -16.23 -3.46
CA GLU A 69 4.47 -16.99 -4.29
C GLU A 69 5.83 -16.27 -4.41
N LEU A 70 5.81 -14.94 -4.51
CA LEU A 70 7.02 -14.12 -4.50
C LEU A 70 7.72 -14.19 -3.14
N ALA A 71 6.97 -14.04 -2.04
CA ALA A 71 7.50 -14.09 -0.68
C ALA A 71 8.13 -15.45 -0.35
N SER A 72 7.52 -16.55 -0.81
CA SER A 72 8.08 -17.88 -0.67
C SER A 72 9.44 -18.02 -1.35
N ASN A 73 9.63 -17.43 -2.54
CA ASN A 73 10.91 -17.48 -3.25
C ASN A 73 12.01 -16.64 -2.59
N LEU A 74 11.65 -15.54 -1.93
CA LEU A 74 12.58 -14.68 -1.20
C LEU A 74 13.00 -15.32 0.14
N ALA A 75 12.14 -16.10 0.77
CA ALA A 75 12.42 -16.79 2.04
C ALA A 75 13.45 -17.93 1.91
N ILE A 76 13.79 -18.38 0.70
CA ILE A 76 14.71 -19.50 0.45
C ILE A 76 16.18 -19.13 0.75
N GLY A 77 16.48 -17.85 1.01
CA GLY A 77 17.83 -17.36 1.30
C GLY A 77 18.22 -17.25 2.79
N THR A 78 17.32 -17.51 3.74
CA THR A 78 17.63 -17.43 5.18
C THR A 78 18.00 -18.80 5.75
N HIS A 79 19.21 -19.25 5.46
CA HIS A 79 19.90 -20.33 6.18
C HIS A 79 21.24 -19.84 6.72
#